data_AF-A0A7C1Z432-F1
#
_entry.id   AF-A0A7C1Z432-F1
#
_cell.length_a   1.000
_cell.length_b   1.000
_cell.length_c   1.000
_cell.angle_alpha   90.00
_cell.angle_beta   90.00
_cell.angle_gamma   90.00
#
_symmetry.space_group_name_H-M   'P 1'
#
loop_
_entity.id
_entity.type
_entity.pdbx_description
1 polymer ?
#
loop_
_entity_poly.entity_id
_entity_poly.type
_entity_poly.pdbx_seq_one_letter_code
_entity_poly.pdbx_strand_id
1 'polypeptide(L)'
;YRFPAKNIRVVGVTGTKGKTTTVELVNTILEEAGYKTAIASTLRIKTGDESKRNLYKMTMPGRFFTQKFLRHAVEEKCDYAIIEVTSEGAKQFRHKFLELDALIVTNISPEHIESHGSY
;
A
#
# COMPACT_ATOMS: atom_id res chain seq x y z
N TYR A 1 -8.21 -1.91 -15.78
CA TYR A 1 -8.06 -2.99 -14.78
C TYR A 1 -9.37 -3.55 -14.21
N ARG A 2 -10.57 -3.07 -14.64
CA ARG A 2 -11.90 -3.52 -14.15
C ARG A 2 -12.15 -3.30 -12.65
N PHE A 3 -11.74 -2.14 -12.11
CA PHE A 3 -11.95 -1.74 -10.70
C PHE A 3 -11.54 -2.85 -9.71
N PRO A 4 -10.28 -3.32 -9.73
CA PRO A 4 -9.86 -4.48 -8.95
C PRO A 4 -10.00 -4.26 -7.44
N ALA A 5 -9.87 -3.02 -6.98
CA ALA A 5 -10.05 -2.64 -5.57
C ALA A 5 -11.42 -3.05 -4.99
N LYS A 6 -12.47 -3.16 -5.82
CA LYS A 6 -13.81 -3.62 -5.39
C LYS A 6 -13.88 -5.10 -5.01
N ASN A 7 -12.85 -5.87 -5.33
CA ASN A 7 -12.85 -7.33 -5.22
C ASN A 7 -11.78 -7.84 -4.25
N ILE A 8 -11.18 -6.96 -3.45
CA ILE A 8 -10.14 -7.28 -2.46
C ILE A 8 -10.19 -6.24 -1.35
N ARG A 9 -9.90 -6.63 -0.10
CA ARG A 9 -9.88 -5.66 1.00
C ARG A 9 -8.59 -4.84 0.97
N VAL A 10 -8.69 -3.52 0.87
CA VAL A 10 -7.53 -2.63 0.74
C VAL A 10 -7.27 -1.89 2.06
N VAL A 11 -6.08 -2.13 2.62
CA VAL A 11 -5.58 -1.45 3.82
C VAL A 11 -4.49 -0.46 3.41
N GLY A 12 -4.73 0.83 3.63
CA GLY A 12 -3.74 1.88 3.45
C GLY A 12 -2.94 2.10 4.73
N VAL A 13 -1.62 2.26 4.63
CA VAL A 13 -0.75 2.63 5.76
C VAL A 13 -0.04 3.94 5.44
N THR A 14 -0.24 4.96 6.27
CA THR A 14 0.35 6.29 6.10
C THR A 14 0.94 6.83 7.40
N GLY A 15 1.66 7.94 7.31
CA GLY A 15 2.34 8.60 8.42
C GLY A 15 3.78 8.98 8.09
N THR A 16 4.44 9.69 8.99
CA THR A 16 5.81 10.18 8.78
C THR A 16 6.80 9.00 8.86
N LYS A 17 6.79 8.26 9.98
CA LYS A 17 7.68 7.11 10.20
C LYS A 17 6.90 5.81 10.45
N GLY A 18 7.55 4.68 10.24
CA GLY A 18 7.03 3.36 10.60
C GLY A 18 6.08 2.71 9.60
N LYS A 19 5.76 3.37 8.47
CA LYS A 19 4.83 2.82 7.47
C LYS A 19 5.24 1.42 6.98
N THR A 20 6.48 1.25 6.53
CA THR A 20 7.00 -0.04 6.05
C THR A 20 6.91 -1.13 7.13
N THR A 21 7.33 -0.82 8.36
CA THR A 21 7.25 -1.75 9.48
C THR A 21 5.81 -2.16 9.77
N THR A 22 4.89 -1.20 9.79
CA THR A 22 3.46 -1.46 9.98
C THR A 22 2.89 -2.31 8.85
N VAL A 23 3.25 -2.06 7.58
CA VAL A 23 2.83 -2.90 6.45
C VAL A 23 3.26 -4.36 6.64
N GLU A 24 4.51 -4.60 7.03
CA GLU A 24 5.02 -5.97 7.24
C GLU A 24 4.37 -6.64 8.46
N LEU A 25 4.16 -5.91 9.57
CA LEU A 25 3.46 -6.44 10.75
C LEU A 25 2.01 -6.82 10.43
N VAL A 26 1.27 -5.94 9.74
CA VAL A 26 -0.11 -6.23 9.31
C VAL A 26 -0.14 -7.44 8.38
N ASN A 27 0.82 -7.52 7.44
CA ASN A 27 0.95 -8.67 6.55
C ASN A 27 1.16 -9.97 7.33
N THR A 28 2.14 -10.01 8.24
CA THR A 28 2.41 -11.20 9.04
C THR A 28 1.21 -11.63 9.87
N ILE A 29 0.55 -10.68 10.56
CA ILE A 29 -0.64 -10.99 11.37
C ILE A 29 -1.76 -11.60 10.51
N LEU A 30 -2.01 -11.06 9.32
CA LEU A 30 -3.05 -11.58 8.42
C LEU A 30 -2.69 -12.94 7.83
N GLU A 31 -1.43 -13.17 7.47
CA GLU A 31 -0.98 -14.48 6.98
C GLU A 31 -1.05 -15.56 8.07
N GLU A 32 -0.64 -15.23 9.30
CA GLU A 32 -0.77 -16.13 10.46
C GLU A 32 -2.24 -16.44 10.78
N ALA A 33 -3.16 -15.53 10.47
CA ALA A 33 -4.60 -15.76 10.57
C ALA A 33 -5.18 -16.57 9.39
N GLY A 34 -4.36 -17.00 8.45
CA GLY A 34 -4.75 -17.84 7.31
C GLY A 34 -5.24 -17.09 6.08
N TYR A 35 -5.06 -15.77 6.01
CA TYR A 35 -5.44 -14.98 4.84
C TYR A 35 -4.30 -14.89 3.82
N LYS A 36 -4.64 -14.89 2.52
CA LYS A 36 -3.67 -14.64 1.45
C LYS A 36 -3.54 -13.14 1.23
N THR A 37 -2.31 -12.62 1.25
CA THR A 37 -2.09 -11.17 1.22
C THR A 37 -1.28 -10.70 0.01
N ALA A 38 -1.44 -9.43 -0.31
CA ALA A 38 -0.58 -8.69 -1.21
C ALA A 38 -0.06 -7.42 -0.51
N ILE A 39 1.18 -7.02 -0.81
CA ILE A 39 1.79 -5.80 -0.28
C ILE A 39 2.41 -4.97 -1.40
N ALA A 40 2.25 -3.65 -1.28
CA ALA A 40 2.99 -2.68 -2.07
C ALA A 40 3.66 -1.68 -1.13
N SER A 41 4.95 -1.88 -0.86
CA SER A 41 5.72 -1.07 0.09
C SER A 41 7.06 -0.62 -0.48
N THR A 42 7.74 0.24 0.28
CA THR A 42 9.12 0.66 -0.02
C THR A 42 10.08 -0.53 -0.10
N LEU A 43 9.88 -1.57 0.71
CA LEU A 43 10.77 -2.72 0.80
C LEU A 43 10.57 -3.67 -0.39
N ARG A 44 9.32 -4.06 -0.63
CA ARG A 44 8.98 -5.12 -1.58
C ARG A 44 7.55 -4.99 -2.11
N ILE A 45 7.35 -5.61 -3.25
CA ILE A 45 6.03 -5.89 -3.82
C ILE A 45 5.82 -7.40 -3.73
N LYS A 46 4.73 -7.84 -3.11
CA LYS A 46 4.36 -9.25 -3.03
C LYS A 46 2.88 -9.44 -3.35
N THR A 47 2.57 -10.53 -4.02
CA THR A 47 1.20 -10.98 -4.36
C THR A 47 1.15 -12.48 -4.17
N GLY A 48 0.45 -12.95 -3.12
CA GLY A 48 0.50 -14.36 -2.75
C GLY A 48 1.93 -14.78 -2.39
N ASP A 49 2.40 -15.89 -2.97
CA ASP A 49 3.73 -16.44 -2.69
C ASP A 49 4.85 -15.71 -3.46
N GLU A 50 4.50 -14.91 -4.47
CA GLU A 50 5.50 -14.15 -5.22
C GLU A 50 5.91 -12.89 -4.46
N SER A 51 7.20 -12.73 -4.19
CA SER A 51 7.77 -11.56 -3.52
C SER A 51 9.02 -11.05 -4.23
N LYS A 52 9.04 -9.76 -4.58
CA LYS A 52 10.17 -9.12 -5.28
C LYS A 52 10.52 -7.80 -4.60
N ARG A 53 11.81 -7.47 -4.54
CA ARG A 53 12.27 -6.17 -4.04
C ARG A 53 11.67 -5.04 -4.88
N ASN A 54 11.24 -3.96 -4.22
CA ASN A 54 10.77 -2.78 -4.93
C ASN A 54 11.97 -2.02 -5.52
N LEU A 55 12.07 -1.99 -6.86
CA LEU A 55 13.16 -1.31 -7.58
C LEU A 55 12.77 0.06 -8.15
N TYR A 56 11.52 0.52 -7.94
CA TYR A 56 11.00 1.77 -8.52
C TYR A 56 11.61 3.04 -7.88
N LYS A 57 12.48 2.90 -6.87
CA LYS A 57 13.05 4.00 -6.07
C LYS A 57 12.00 4.94 -5.46
N MET A 58 10.75 4.47 -5.38
CA MET A 58 9.64 5.20 -4.77
C MET A 58 8.67 4.23 -4.11
N THR A 59 8.15 4.65 -2.97
CA THR A 59 7.22 3.88 -2.14
C THR A 59 5.90 3.61 -2.85
N MET A 60 5.38 4.61 -3.59
CA MET A 60 4.08 4.53 -4.26
C MET A 60 4.23 4.90 -5.74
N PRO A 61 4.56 3.95 -6.63
CA PRO A 61 4.99 4.26 -8.00
C PRO A 61 4.03 5.08 -8.85
N GLY A 62 2.74 4.75 -8.82
CA GLY A 62 1.73 5.47 -9.60
C GLY A 62 0.44 4.67 -9.75
N ARG A 63 -0.59 5.29 -10.35
CA ARG A 63 -1.92 4.68 -10.46
C ARG A 63 -1.94 3.44 -11.35
N PHE A 64 -1.24 3.46 -12.50
CA PHE A 64 -1.18 2.30 -13.39
C PHE A 64 -0.51 1.10 -12.71
N PHE A 65 0.58 1.34 -11.98
CA PHE A 65 1.22 0.33 -11.15
C PHE A 65 0.23 -0.23 -10.13
N THR A 66 -0.38 0.64 -9.33
CA THR A 66 -1.29 0.25 -8.24
C THR A 66 -2.47 -0.57 -8.75
N GLN A 67 -3.09 -0.15 -9.86
CA GLN A 67 -4.21 -0.87 -10.45
C GLN A 67 -3.79 -2.20 -11.09
N LYS A 68 -2.59 -2.29 -11.67
CA LYS A 68 -2.03 -3.57 -12.15
C LYS A 68 -1.71 -4.52 -10.99
N PHE A 69 -1.12 -3.99 -9.92
CA PHE A 69 -0.82 -4.72 -8.70
C PHE A 69 -2.08 -5.28 -8.05
N LEU A 70 -3.11 -4.46 -7.82
CA LEU A 70 -4.39 -4.91 -7.27
C LEU A 70 -5.06 -5.95 -8.17
N ARG A 71 -4.97 -5.78 -9.49
CA ARG A 71 -5.51 -6.75 -10.44
C ARG A 71 -4.81 -8.11 -10.30
N HIS A 72 -3.49 -8.11 -10.18
CA HIS A 72 -2.71 -9.32 -9.97
C HIS A 72 -3.06 -9.98 -8.62
N ALA A 73 -3.19 -9.19 -7.55
CA ALA A 73 -3.59 -9.69 -6.25
C ALA A 73 -4.97 -10.38 -6.26
N VAL A 74 -5.94 -9.83 -7.00
CA VAL A 74 -7.26 -10.44 -7.20
C VAL A 74 -7.15 -11.74 -8.01
N GLU A 75 -6.34 -11.77 -9.07
CA GLU A 75 -6.11 -12.98 -9.87
C GLU A 75 -5.47 -14.10 -9.04
N GLU A 76 -4.57 -13.71 -8.13
CA GLU A 76 -3.96 -14.60 -7.14
C GLU A 76 -4.88 -14.95 -5.96
N LYS A 77 -6.12 -14.47 -5.94
CA LYS A 77 -7.10 -14.71 -4.87
C LYS A 77 -6.59 -14.25 -3.49
N CYS A 78 -5.87 -13.13 -3.44
CA CYS A 78 -5.54 -12.50 -2.17
C CYS A 78 -6.81 -11.91 -1.52
N ASP A 79 -6.93 -12.09 -0.21
CA ASP A 79 -8.01 -11.53 0.61
C ASP A 79 -7.76 -10.05 0.94
N TYR A 80 -6.50 -9.68 1.14
CA TYR A 80 -6.08 -8.33 1.54
C TYR A 80 -4.95 -7.79 0.67
N ALA A 81 -5.02 -6.50 0.35
CA ALA A 81 -3.93 -5.71 -0.21
C ALA A 81 -3.53 -4.61 0.77
N ILE A 82 -2.27 -4.62 1.21
CA ILE A 82 -1.73 -3.67 2.18
C ILE A 82 -0.78 -2.73 1.46
N ILE A 83 -1.10 -1.44 1.43
CA ILE A 83 -0.43 -0.47 0.55
C ILE A 83 0.16 0.66 1.39
N GLU A 84 1.45 0.90 1.19
CA GLU A 84 2.14 2.04 1.78
C GLU A 84 1.76 3.33 1.04
N VAL A 85 0.97 4.19 1.68
CA VAL A 85 0.46 5.44 1.11
C VAL A 85 1.28 6.62 1.63
N THR A 86 2.08 7.24 0.76
CA THR A 86 2.88 8.41 1.12
C THR A 86 2.09 9.71 0.95
N SER A 87 2.44 10.73 1.73
CA SER A 87 1.85 12.07 1.62
C SER A 87 2.10 12.69 0.23
N GLU A 88 3.27 12.46 -0.35
CA GLU A 88 3.59 12.87 -1.73
C GLU A 88 2.75 12.12 -2.77
N GLY A 89 2.55 10.82 -2.58
CA GLY A 89 1.63 10.03 -3.41
C GLY A 89 0.19 10.52 -3.28
N ALA A 90 -0.21 10.99 -2.09
CA ALA A 90 -1.52 11.57 -1.86
C ALA A 90 -1.72 12.87 -2.64
N LYS A 91 -0.78 13.82 -2.53
CA LYS A 91 -0.77 15.10 -3.28
C LYS A 91 -0.83 14.91 -4.79
N GLN A 92 -0.06 13.97 -5.30
CA GLN A 92 -0.06 13.62 -6.72
C GLN A 92 -1.23 12.71 -7.11
N PHE A 93 -2.19 12.54 -6.19
CA PHE A 93 -3.41 11.77 -6.37
C PHE A 93 -3.16 10.30 -6.77
N ARG A 94 -1.99 9.72 -6.47
CA ARG A 94 -1.64 8.32 -6.80
C ARG A 94 -2.51 7.30 -6.05
N HIS A 95 -3.09 7.71 -4.92
CA HIS A 95 -4.02 6.94 -4.09
C HIS A 95 -5.45 6.84 -4.65
N LYS A 96 -5.81 7.61 -5.70
CA LYS A 96 -7.17 7.54 -6.26
C LYS A 96 -7.48 6.12 -6.75
N PHE A 97 -8.73 5.70 -6.52
CA PHE A 97 -9.26 4.39 -6.90
C PHE A 97 -8.67 3.19 -6.13
N LEU A 98 -8.13 3.44 -4.93
CA LEU A 98 -7.76 2.39 -3.99
C LEU A 98 -8.95 1.78 -3.25
N GLU A 99 -10.08 2.48 -3.15
CA GLU A 99 -11.29 2.02 -2.42
C GLU A 99 -10.93 1.42 -1.06
N LEU A 100 -10.28 2.23 -0.20
CA LEU A 100 -9.77 1.77 1.09
C LEU A 100 -10.88 1.27 2.01
N ASP A 101 -10.74 0.04 2.51
CA ASP A 101 -11.56 -0.51 3.58
C ASP A 101 -11.03 -0.08 4.97
N ALA A 102 -9.73 0.17 5.07
CA ALA A 102 -9.10 0.67 6.28
C ALA A 102 -7.92 1.61 5.96
N LEU A 103 -7.70 2.59 6.84
CA LEU A 103 -6.53 3.46 6.81
C LEU A 103 -5.87 3.46 8.19
N ILE A 104 -4.60 3.06 8.22
CA ILE A 104 -3.76 3.10 9.42
C ILE A 104 -2.87 4.33 9.34
N VAL A 105 -2.93 5.18 10.36
CA VAL A 105 -2.05 6.33 10.53
C VAL A 105 -1.07 6.02 11.66
N THR A 106 0.22 5.93 11.35
CA THR A 106 1.24 5.55 12.33
C THR A 106 1.58 6.70 13.28
N ASN A 107 2.03 7.82 12.71
CA ASN A 107 2.34 9.07 13.40
C ASN A 107 2.33 10.20 12.37
N ILE A 108 2.17 11.41 12.88
CA ILE A 108 2.36 12.65 12.12
C ILE A 108 3.39 13.44 12.91
N SER A 109 4.58 13.56 12.34
CA SER A 109 5.64 14.43 12.85
C SER A 109 6.09 15.40 11.76
N PRO A 110 6.64 16.58 12.12
CA PRO A 110 7.10 17.55 11.13
C PRO A 110 8.25 16.97 10.30
N GLU A 111 7.96 16.52 9.09
CA GLU A 111 8.92 16.22 8.03
C GLU A 111 8.29 16.71 6.72
N HIS A 112 9.11 17.25 5.80
CA HIS A 112 8.67 17.84 4.53
C HIS A 112 7.84 19.14 4.62
N ILE A 113 8.13 20.02 5.59
CA ILE A 113 7.51 21.36 5.69
C ILE A 113 7.62 22.14 4.36
N GLU A 114 8.76 22.04 3.67
CA GLU A 114 8.99 22.70 2.39
C GLU A 114 8.06 22.22 1.26
N SER A 115 7.60 20.96 1.29
CA SER A 115 6.70 20.46 0.25
C SER A 115 5.23 20.67 0.62
N HIS A 116 4.87 20.66 1.90
CA HIS A 116 3.48 20.75 2.40
C HIS A 116 3.01 22.16 2.77
N GLY A 117 3.90 23.15 2.87
CA GLY A 117 3.56 24.57 3.01
C GLY A 117 3.13 24.98 4.44
N SER A 118 2.46 24.10 5.17
CA SER A 118 2.17 24.19 6.61
C SER A 118 1.88 22.80 7.18
N TYR A 119 1.48 22.73 8.45
CA TYR A 119 0.75 21.57 9.00
C TYR A 119 -0.55 21.32 8.23
#